data_AF-A0A849YUW6-F1
#
_entry.id   AF-A0A849YUW6-F1
#
_cell.length_a   1.000
_cell.length_b   1.000
_cell.length_c   1.000
_cell.angle_alpha   90.00
_cell.angle_beta   90.00
_cell.angle_gamma   90.00
#
_symmetry.space_group_name_H-M   'P 1'
#
loop_
_entity.id
_entity.type
_entity.pdbx_description
1 polymer ?
#
loop_
_entity_poly.entity_id
_entity_poly.type
_entity_poly.pdbx_seq_one_letter_code
_entity_poly.pdbx_strand_id
1 'polypeptide(L)'
;MMSRILATVLLVGSASCRPEPSTAHDAEPQPSATAAASASAPDANAPVAKTSRFTFYSRLSFNLDDRLRRWAVDGVKDGARCIDAAPADERKGWLDAAKHFEAFRDKTSMAPLRARFALVDPKLDFEGRLGDVPDWFFPALASAEPAYKRCLWQEDDARNRKWIAAVLPLLEKAEGRIAERIAAVHGEKWEGPIPIDVVSWSNEDGAHTVNPAHTEVGSTHAANQGYAALEIVFHEASHTMINPRSGASIVALQREADATGVTLPRDLWHAVLFVTAGEITRGALRESFGVEYQQYIYTNGLFAKAWPELEGPVERYWLPYVRGETKMDEAVKGLVAAFAVRK
;
A
#
# COMPACT_ATOMS: atom_id res chain seq x y z
N MET A 1 45.57 -35.03 46.14
CA MET A 1 46.33 -34.43 45.01
C MET A 1 45.29 -34.01 43.98
N MET A 2 45.03 -32.76 43.62
CA MET A 2 45.84 -31.54 43.51
C MET A 2 45.05 -30.30 43.95
N SER A 3 45.80 -29.31 44.45
CA SER A 3 45.37 -28.00 44.93
C SER A 3 44.84 -27.07 43.85
N ARG A 4 43.85 -26.26 44.22
CA ARG A 4 43.46 -24.99 43.58
C ARG A 4 44.45 -23.90 43.98
N ILE A 5 44.93 -23.12 43.01
CA ILE A 5 45.66 -21.85 43.24
C ILE A 5 44.91 -20.73 42.50
N LEU A 6 44.70 -19.64 43.24
CA LEU A 6 44.12 -18.36 42.83
C LEU A 6 44.95 -17.67 41.75
N ALA A 7 44.28 -16.95 40.84
CA ALA A 7 44.88 -15.86 40.08
C ALA A 7 44.05 -14.59 40.26
N THR A 8 44.67 -13.62 40.91
CA THR A 8 44.27 -12.22 41.07
C THR A 8 44.48 -11.47 39.76
N VAL A 9 43.49 -10.71 39.29
CA VAL A 9 43.69 -9.64 38.29
C VAL A 9 43.01 -8.37 38.78
N LEU A 10 43.83 -7.31 38.87
CA LEU A 10 43.51 -5.98 39.35
C LEU A 10 42.64 -5.19 38.36
N LEU A 11 41.74 -4.38 38.92
CA LEU A 11 41.01 -3.29 38.26
C LEU A 11 41.97 -2.21 37.75
N VAL A 12 41.76 -1.75 36.51
CA VAL A 12 42.30 -0.48 35.99
C VAL A 12 41.15 0.40 35.48
N GLY A 13 40.87 1.45 36.26
CA GLY A 13 40.84 2.85 35.81
C GLY A 13 40.01 3.23 34.60
N SER A 14 38.83 3.77 34.87
CA SER A 14 37.95 4.53 33.99
C SER A 14 38.62 5.80 33.43
N ALA A 15 38.65 5.97 32.11
CA ALA A 15 38.98 7.23 31.46
C ALA A 15 37.69 7.88 30.93
N SER A 16 37.35 9.03 31.53
CA SER A 16 36.23 9.89 31.21
C SER A 16 36.64 10.85 30.09
N CYS A 17 35.98 10.78 28.94
CA CYS A 17 36.06 11.85 27.93
C CYS A 17 34.87 12.80 28.13
N ARG A 18 35.15 13.95 28.75
CA ARG A 18 34.34 15.17 28.62
C ARG A 18 34.83 15.97 27.41
N PRO A 19 33.95 16.57 26.61
CA PRO A 19 34.28 17.78 25.86
C PRO A 19 33.83 19.02 26.65
N GLU A 20 34.76 19.96 26.83
CA GLU A 20 34.50 21.34 27.27
C GLU A 20 34.60 22.31 26.07
N PRO A 21 34.13 23.56 26.20
CA PRO A 21 33.29 24.22 25.20
C PRO A 21 34.10 25.02 24.17
N SER A 22 33.58 25.11 22.94
CA SER A 22 34.06 26.03 21.93
C SER A 22 32.97 27.00 21.51
N THR A 23 33.38 28.25 21.50
CA THR A 23 32.69 29.53 21.29
C THR A 23 32.02 29.71 19.92
N ALA A 24 31.01 30.59 19.95
CA ALA A 24 30.51 31.43 18.85
C ALA A 24 29.79 30.73 17.68
N HIS A 25 28.46 30.66 17.80
CA HIS A 25 27.58 30.59 16.64
C HIS A 25 27.28 32.01 16.15
N ASP A 26 27.76 32.32 14.94
CA ASP A 26 27.23 33.42 14.15
C ASP A 26 25.76 33.14 13.83
N ALA A 27 24.90 34.05 14.25
CA ALA A 27 23.47 34.02 14.00
C ALA A 27 23.21 34.36 12.52
N GLU A 28 22.80 33.37 11.73
CA GLU A 28 22.19 33.62 10.43
C GLU A 28 20.82 34.31 10.62
N PRO A 29 20.49 35.33 9.80
CA PRO A 29 19.30 36.15 9.98
C PRO A 29 18.02 35.36 9.68
N GLN A 30 17.08 35.39 10.62
CA GLN A 30 15.72 34.92 10.41
C GLN A 30 15.06 35.69 9.26
N PRO A 31 14.41 35.01 8.29
CA PRO A 31 13.64 35.71 7.27
C PRO A 31 12.43 36.39 7.89
N SER A 32 12.40 37.71 7.71
CA SER A 32 11.30 38.61 8.03
C SER A 32 9.95 38.05 7.56
N ALA A 33 8.98 38.06 8.47
CA ALA A 33 7.58 37.76 8.19
C ALA A 33 6.99 38.82 7.26
N THR A 34 7.01 38.55 5.96
CA THR A 34 6.24 39.28 4.95
C THR A 34 5.16 38.37 4.39
N ALA A 35 3.91 38.74 4.71
CA ALA A 35 2.64 38.32 4.13
C ALA A 35 2.71 37.18 3.09
N ALA A 36 2.53 35.94 3.56
CA ALA A 36 2.11 34.86 2.70
C ALA A 36 0.68 35.17 2.25
N ALA A 37 0.53 35.52 0.97
CA ALA A 37 -0.75 35.55 0.30
C ALA A 37 -1.45 34.21 0.55
N SER A 38 -2.69 34.25 1.04
CA SER A 38 -3.52 33.08 1.24
C SER A 38 -3.80 32.43 -0.12
N ALA A 39 -2.93 31.53 -0.55
CA ALA A 39 -3.32 30.53 -1.54
C ALA A 39 -4.51 29.79 -0.92
N SER A 40 -5.68 29.89 -1.57
CA SER A 40 -6.83 29.07 -1.20
C SER A 40 -6.37 27.62 -1.14
N ALA A 41 -6.66 26.93 -0.04
CA ALA A 41 -6.35 25.51 0.07
C ALA A 41 -6.90 24.80 -1.19
N PRO A 42 -6.11 23.94 -1.85
CA PRO A 42 -6.57 23.22 -3.03
C PRO A 42 -7.86 22.47 -2.69
N ASP A 43 -8.79 22.41 -3.66
CA ASP A 43 -10.02 21.63 -3.52
C ASP A 43 -9.64 20.21 -3.06
N ALA A 44 -10.17 19.82 -1.90
CA ALA A 44 -9.87 18.56 -1.26
C ALA A 44 -10.37 17.34 -2.05
N ASN A 45 -11.08 17.55 -3.16
CA ASN A 45 -11.51 16.50 -4.09
C ASN A 45 -10.82 16.57 -5.47
N ALA A 46 -10.01 17.60 -5.74
CA ALA A 46 -9.32 17.72 -7.02
C ALA A 46 -8.18 16.71 -7.13
N PRO A 47 -7.91 16.18 -8.34
CA PRO A 47 -6.70 15.39 -8.58
C PRO A 47 -5.45 16.16 -8.16
N VAL A 48 -4.57 15.49 -7.41
CA VAL A 48 -3.25 16.02 -7.04
C VAL A 48 -2.30 15.94 -8.23
N ALA A 49 -2.37 14.84 -8.98
CA ALA A 49 -1.56 14.63 -10.18
C ALA A 49 -2.25 13.66 -11.14
N LYS A 50 -1.91 13.76 -12.42
CA LYS A 50 -2.38 12.84 -13.46
C LYS A 50 -1.23 12.44 -14.37
N THR A 51 -1.21 11.16 -14.72
CA THR A 51 -0.25 10.53 -15.62
C THR A 51 -1.02 9.82 -16.73
N SER A 52 -0.33 9.04 -17.58
CA SER A 52 -1.01 8.32 -18.65
C SER A 52 -1.83 7.13 -18.13
N ARG A 53 -1.42 6.53 -17.00
CA ARG A 53 -2.02 5.32 -16.42
C ARG A 53 -2.65 5.53 -15.05
N PHE A 54 -2.44 6.68 -14.41
CA PHE A 54 -2.97 6.94 -13.06
C PHE A 54 -3.49 8.37 -12.87
N THR A 55 -4.52 8.51 -12.03
CA THR A 55 -4.94 9.80 -11.47
C THR A 55 -4.83 9.75 -9.96
N PHE A 56 -3.95 10.54 -9.38
CA PHE A 56 -3.68 10.56 -7.94
C PHE A 56 -4.55 11.58 -7.23
N TYR A 57 -5.09 11.17 -6.10
CA TYR A 57 -5.88 11.99 -5.20
C TYR A 57 -5.34 11.93 -3.77
N SER A 58 -5.69 12.95 -3.01
CA SER A 58 -5.64 12.96 -1.55
C SER A 58 -6.98 13.53 -1.14
N ARG A 59 -8.01 12.68 -1.07
CA ARG A 59 -9.37 13.13 -0.76
C ARG A 59 -9.61 13.21 0.73
N LEU A 60 -10.28 14.27 1.15
CA LEU A 60 -10.66 14.46 2.56
C LEU A 60 -11.49 13.27 3.06
N SER A 61 -12.48 12.80 2.30
CA SER A 61 -13.37 11.72 2.70
C SER A 61 -12.63 10.39 2.89
N PHE A 62 -11.70 10.06 1.99
CA PHE A 62 -10.86 8.86 2.08
C PHE A 62 -9.93 8.92 3.28
N ASN A 63 -9.28 10.06 3.51
CA ASN A 63 -8.39 10.21 4.66
C ASN A 63 -9.16 10.24 6.00
N LEU A 64 -10.36 10.82 6.02
CA LEU A 64 -11.23 10.80 7.20
C LEU A 64 -11.68 9.37 7.54
N ASP A 65 -12.11 8.59 6.55
CA ASP A 65 -12.45 7.18 6.73
C ASP A 65 -11.23 6.38 7.25
N ASP A 66 -10.06 6.54 6.63
CA ASP A 66 -8.80 5.92 7.06
C ASP A 66 -8.46 6.25 8.51
N ARG A 67 -8.58 7.51 8.90
CA ARG A 67 -8.30 7.95 10.27
C ARG A 67 -9.29 7.44 11.29
N LEU A 68 -10.59 7.43 10.98
CA LEU A 68 -11.60 6.87 11.88
C LEU A 68 -11.42 5.37 12.08
N ARG A 69 -11.08 4.62 11.02
CA ARG A 69 -10.73 3.19 11.14
C ARG A 69 -9.49 3.00 12.00
N ARG A 70 -8.40 3.69 11.71
CA ARG A 70 -7.15 3.56 12.49
C ARG A 70 -7.35 3.92 13.95
N TRP A 71 -8.17 4.93 14.20
CA TRP A 71 -8.55 5.35 15.54
C TRP A 71 -9.38 4.28 16.25
N ALA A 72 -10.47 3.81 15.63
CA ALA A 72 -11.46 2.96 16.28
C ALA A 72 -11.08 1.47 16.31
N VAL A 73 -10.45 0.97 15.25
CA VAL A 73 -10.13 -0.45 15.05
C VAL A 73 -8.75 -0.78 15.57
N ASP A 74 -7.75 0.00 15.19
CA ASP A 74 -6.34 -0.27 15.52
C ASP A 74 -5.91 0.41 16.84
N GLY A 75 -6.78 1.27 17.38
CA GLY A 75 -6.51 2.01 18.61
C GLY A 75 -5.42 3.07 18.46
N VAL A 76 -5.07 3.46 17.23
CA VAL A 76 -4.01 4.46 16.99
C VAL A 76 -4.58 5.87 17.12
N LYS A 77 -4.25 6.54 18.21
CA LYS A 77 -4.81 7.83 18.63
C LYS A 77 -3.90 9.02 18.30
N ASP A 78 -3.20 8.98 17.17
CA ASP A 78 -2.35 10.10 16.72
C ASP A 78 -3.20 11.38 16.58
N GLY A 79 -2.73 12.47 17.18
CA GLY A 79 -3.43 13.75 17.23
C GLY A 79 -4.62 13.82 18.20
N ALA A 80 -4.79 12.82 19.09
CA ALA A 80 -5.85 12.84 20.10
C ALA A 80 -5.86 14.09 20.97
N ARG A 81 -4.68 14.61 21.33
CA ARG A 81 -4.58 15.88 22.08
C ARG A 81 -5.29 17.04 21.38
N CYS A 82 -5.25 17.11 20.05
CA CYS A 82 -5.98 18.14 19.31
C CYS A 82 -7.48 17.86 19.30
N ILE A 83 -7.89 16.61 19.06
CA ILE A 83 -9.31 16.21 19.08
C ILE A 83 -9.94 16.46 20.46
N ASP A 84 -9.22 16.14 21.54
CA ASP A 84 -9.68 16.36 22.91
C ASP A 84 -9.86 17.86 23.22
N ALA A 85 -8.99 18.69 22.65
CA ALA A 85 -9.04 20.15 22.78
C ALA A 85 -10.00 20.84 21.78
N ALA A 86 -10.58 20.10 20.83
CA ALA A 86 -11.54 20.65 19.87
C ALA A 86 -12.83 21.11 20.57
N PRO A 87 -13.62 22.00 19.93
CA PRO A 87 -14.96 22.37 20.40
C PRO A 87 -15.80 21.13 20.75
N ALA A 88 -16.64 21.26 21.78
CA ALA A 88 -17.30 20.11 22.40
C ALA A 88 -18.19 19.32 21.42
N ASP A 89 -18.84 20.02 20.49
CA ASP A 89 -19.64 19.47 19.40
C ASP A 89 -18.79 18.73 18.35
N GLU A 90 -17.68 19.33 17.90
CA GLU A 90 -16.74 18.70 16.97
C GLU A 90 -16.13 17.42 17.58
N ARG A 91 -15.65 17.49 18.83
CA ARG A 91 -15.12 16.35 19.57
C ARG A 91 -16.16 15.25 19.74
N LYS A 92 -17.40 15.62 20.09
CA LYS A 92 -18.50 14.67 20.21
C LYS A 92 -18.77 13.98 18.87
N GLY A 93 -18.79 14.73 17.77
CA GLY A 93 -18.99 14.18 16.42
C GLY A 93 -17.94 13.16 16.04
N TRP A 94 -16.66 13.45 16.30
CA TRP A 94 -15.55 12.51 16.12
C TRP A 94 -15.72 11.24 16.96
N LEU A 95 -15.97 11.38 18.26
CA LEU A 95 -16.08 10.25 19.18
C LEU A 95 -17.29 9.36 18.86
N ASP A 96 -18.42 9.93 18.44
CA ASP A 96 -19.60 9.17 18.05
C ASP A 96 -19.38 8.44 16.72
N ALA A 97 -18.73 9.08 15.74
CA ALA A 97 -18.32 8.39 14.51
C ALA A 97 -17.38 7.22 14.82
N ALA A 98 -16.36 7.43 15.66
CA ALA A 98 -15.42 6.38 16.05
C ALA A 98 -16.12 5.16 16.69
N LYS A 99 -17.17 5.36 17.49
CA LYS A 99 -17.97 4.24 18.05
C LYS A 99 -18.67 3.42 16.98
N HIS A 100 -19.19 4.06 15.92
CA HIS A 100 -19.79 3.32 14.81
C HIS A 100 -18.76 2.44 14.10
N PHE A 101 -17.56 2.98 13.82
CA PHE A 101 -16.47 2.21 13.23
C PHE A 101 -15.97 1.08 14.14
N GLU A 102 -15.90 1.30 15.46
CA GLU A 102 -15.52 0.26 16.44
C GLU A 102 -16.56 -0.86 16.50
N ALA A 103 -17.86 -0.51 16.50
CA ALA A 103 -18.94 -1.49 16.45
C ALA A 103 -18.94 -2.29 15.15
N PHE A 104 -18.39 -1.72 14.07
CA PHE A 104 -18.28 -2.35 12.75
C PHE A 104 -16.96 -3.10 12.53
N ARG A 105 -16.13 -3.26 13.57
CA ARG A 105 -14.78 -3.87 13.53
C ARG A 105 -14.73 -5.34 13.15
N ASP A 106 -15.82 -6.02 12.82
CA ASP A 106 -15.79 -7.48 12.61
C ASP A 106 -14.66 -7.88 11.64
N LYS A 107 -13.64 -8.54 12.21
CA LYS A 107 -12.38 -8.89 11.56
C LYS A 107 -12.56 -9.93 10.46
N THR A 108 -13.73 -10.56 10.40
CA THR A 108 -14.09 -11.53 9.36
C THR A 108 -14.94 -10.91 8.25
N SER A 109 -15.49 -9.72 8.49
CA SER A 109 -16.34 -9.02 7.55
C SER A 109 -15.51 -8.01 6.76
N MET A 110 -15.47 -8.17 5.44
CA MET A 110 -14.93 -7.15 4.53
C MET A 110 -15.79 -5.87 4.50
N ALA A 111 -16.89 -5.80 5.26
CA ALA A 111 -17.85 -4.69 5.28
C ALA A 111 -17.24 -3.29 5.53
N PRO A 112 -16.22 -3.12 6.41
CA PRO A 112 -15.58 -1.82 6.60
C PRO A 112 -14.76 -1.35 5.40
N LEU A 113 -14.08 -2.27 4.70
CA LEU A 113 -13.38 -1.97 3.44
C LEU A 113 -14.38 -1.60 2.35
N ARG A 114 -15.49 -2.35 2.32
CA ARG A 114 -16.61 -2.24 1.40
C ARG A 114 -17.40 -0.92 1.47
N ALA A 115 -17.63 -0.37 2.67
CA ALA A 115 -18.31 0.91 2.84
C ALA A 115 -17.51 2.08 2.23
N ARG A 116 -16.18 1.94 2.13
CA ARG A 116 -15.29 2.95 1.53
C ARG A 116 -15.54 3.16 0.04
N PHE A 117 -16.00 2.15 -0.67
CA PHE A 117 -16.23 2.28 -2.12
C PHE A 117 -17.47 3.10 -2.46
N ALA A 118 -18.35 3.31 -1.48
CA ALA A 118 -19.39 4.33 -1.56
C ALA A 118 -18.83 5.75 -1.71
N LEU A 119 -17.58 5.98 -1.32
CA LEU A 119 -16.86 7.24 -1.52
C LEU A 119 -16.38 7.40 -2.98
N VAL A 120 -16.34 6.32 -3.77
CA VAL A 120 -16.07 6.33 -5.21
C VAL A 120 -17.36 6.54 -5.98
N ASP A 121 -18.35 5.68 -5.77
CA ASP A 121 -19.72 5.86 -6.26
C ASP A 121 -20.69 5.19 -5.24
N PRO A 122 -21.66 5.95 -4.67
CA PRO A 122 -22.58 5.45 -3.66
C PRO A 122 -23.53 4.35 -4.18
N LYS A 123 -23.56 4.11 -5.50
CA LYS A 123 -24.28 3.00 -6.13
C LYS A 123 -23.47 1.73 -6.19
N LEU A 124 -22.20 1.71 -5.75
CA LEU A 124 -21.35 0.54 -5.82
C LEU A 124 -21.48 -0.35 -4.57
N ASP A 125 -21.60 -1.64 -4.80
CA ASP A 125 -21.51 -2.72 -3.84
C ASP A 125 -20.09 -3.24 -3.73
N PHE A 126 -20.03 -4.25 -2.90
CA PHE A 126 -18.88 -4.95 -2.39
C PHE A 126 -18.05 -5.75 -3.40
N GLU A 127 -18.53 -5.85 -4.64
CA GLU A 127 -17.86 -6.39 -5.84
C GLU A 127 -17.91 -5.39 -7.01
N GLY A 128 -18.33 -4.15 -6.79
CA GLY A 128 -18.60 -3.15 -7.83
C GLY A 128 -19.99 -3.24 -8.46
N ARG A 129 -20.96 -3.90 -7.81
CA ARG A 129 -22.39 -4.00 -8.20
C ARG A 129 -23.23 -2.98 -7.43
N LEU A 130 -24.50 -3.18 -7.08
CA LEU A 130 -25.30 -2.25 -6.24
C LEU A 130 -25.55 -2.84 -4.84
N GLY A 131 -25.19 -2.14 -3.75
CA GLY A 131 -25.35 -2.70 -2.40
C GLY A 131 -25.20 -1.71 -1.25
N ASP A 132 -25.66 -2.15 -0.08
CA ASP A 132 -26.10 -1.23 0.98
C ASP A 132 -24.96 -0.76 1.86
N VAL A 133 -24.61 0.51 1.70
CA VAL A 133 -23.80 1.27 2.66
C VAL A 133 -24.63 1.44 3.92
N PRO A 134 -24.11 1.16 5.13
CA PRO A 134 -24.88 1.38 6.34
C PRO A 134 -25.35 2.84 6.45
N ASP A 135 -26.63 3.06 6.78
CA ASP A 135 -27.23 4.41 6.86
C ASP A 135 -26.47 5.36 7.81
N TRP A 136 -25.69 4.82 8.75
CA TRP A 136 -24.86 5.60 9.67
C TRP A 136 -23.57 6.13 9.03
N PHE A 137 -23.07 5.55 7.93
CA PHE A 137 -21.71 5.79 7.42
C PHE A 137 -21.47 7.24 7.01
N PHE A 138 -22.23 7.75 6.05
CA PHE A 138 -22.09 9.14 5.61
C PHE A 138 -22.41 10.16 6.72
N PRO A 139 -23.48 9.99 7.54
CA PRO A 139 -23.69 10.84 8.71
C PRO A 139 -22.54 10.84 9.71
N ALA A 140 -21.90 9.69 9.96
CA ALA A 140 -20.76 9.59 10.86
C ALA A 140 -19.54 10.35 10.30
N LEU A 141 -19.24 10.20 9.01
CA LEU A 141 -18.18 10.98 8.36
C LEU A 141 -18.46 12.48 8.46
N ALA A 142 -19.67 12.92 8.09
CA ALA A 142 -20.05 14.33 8.14
C ALA A 142 -19.94 14.92 9.57
N SER A 143 -20.28 14.14 10.59
CA SER A 143 -20.19 14.55 12.00
C SER A 143 -18.74 14.67 12.51
N ALA A 144 -17.83 13.82 12.04
CA ALA A 144 -16.42 13.82 12.41
C ALA A 144 -15.57 14.82 11.62
N GLU A 145 -16.04 15.22 10.43
CA GLU A 145 -15.30 16.07 9.49
C GLU A 145 -14.76 17.38 10.12
N PRO A 146 -15.51 18.14 10.93
CA PRO A 146 -15.01 19.40 11.49
C PRO A 146 -13.75 19.21 12.37
N ALA A 147 -13.79 18.24 13.29
CA ALA A 147 -12.64 17.92 14.15
C ALA A 147 -11.45 17.43 13.30
N TYR A 148 -11.73 16.62 12.28
CA TYR A 148 -10.71 16.11 11.38
C TYR A 148 -10.00 17.20 10.58
N LYS A 149 -10.77 18.10 9.95
CA LYS A 149 -10.25 19.25 9.20
C LYS A 149 -9.38 20.14 10.06
N ARG A 150 -9.79 20.36 11.31
CA ARG A 150 -9.07 21.19 12.29
C ARG A 150 -7.75 20.55 12.71
N CYS A 151 -7.74 19.25 12.99
CA CYS A 151 -6.67 18.62 13.75
C CYS A 151 -5.69 17.79 12.94
N LEU A 152 -6.14 17.13 11.86
CA LEU A 152 -5.40 16.04 11.24
C LEU A 152 -5.24 16.22 9.73
N TRP A 153 -6.25 16.81 9.06
CA TRP A 153 -6.31 16.92 7.61
C TRP A 153 -5.06 17.54 6.97
N GLN A 154 -4.60 18.67 7.51
CA GLN A 154 -3.45 19.39 6.92
C GLN A 154 -2.18 18.53 6.92
N GLU A 155 -1.97 17.75 7.98
CA GLU A 155 -0.80 16.89 8.11
C GLU A 155 -0.91 15.64 7.22
N ASP A 156 -2.11 15.05 7.14
CA ASP A 156 -2.40 13.92 6.26
C ASP A 156 -2.24 14.28 4.78
N ASP A 157 -2.89 15.36 4.34
CA ASP A 157 -2.81 15.82 2.97
C ASP A 157 -1.37 16.19 2.58
N ALA A 158 -0.62 16.86 3.47
CA ALA A 158 0.79 17.16 3.22
C ALA A 158 1.65 15.90 3.05
N ARG A 159 1.43 14.86 3.87
CA ARG A 159 2.11 13.57 3.73
C ARG A 159 1.76 12.87 2.43
N ASN A 160 0.48 12.82 2.08
CA ASN A 160 0.01 12.18 0.86
C ASN A 160 0.58 12.87 -0.37
N ARG A 161 0.53 14.20 -0.43
CA ARG A 161 1.13 14.99 -1.52
C ARG A 161 2.63 14.81 -1.63
N LYS A 162 3.34 14.73 -0.49
CA LYS A 162 4.77 14.43 -0.47
C LYS A 162 5.08 13.04 -1.04
N TRP A 163 4.28 12.04 -0.69
CA TRP A 163 4.41 10.69 -1.22
C TRP A 163 4.14 10.67 -2.74
N ILE A 164 3.04 11.29 -3.19
CA ILE A 164 2.72 11.41 -4.62
C ILE A 164 3.87 12.09 -5.38
N ALA A 165 4.37 13.21 -4.87
CA ALA A 165 5.49 13.94 -5.47
C ALA A 165 6.78 13.09 -5.55
N ALA A 166 7.00 12.15 -4.62
CA ALA A 166 8.14 11.24 -4.66
C ALA A 166 7.97 10.12 -5.70
N VAL A 167 6.74 9.68 -5.98
CA VAL A 167 6.45 8.61 -6.94
C VAL A 167 6.40 9.12 -8.39
N LEU A 168 5.96 10.36 -8.61
CA LEU A 168 5.80 10.91 -9.96
C LEU A 168 7.05 10.83 -10.86
N PRO A 169 8.27 11.16 -10.39
CA PRO A 169 9.48 11.02 -11.22
C PRO A 169 9.81 9.57 -11.59
N LEU A 170 9.38 8.59 -10.77
CA LEU A 170 9.53 7.17 -11.08
C LEU A 170 8.58 6.77 -12.21
N LEU A 171 7.32 7.22 -12.12
CA LEU A 171 6.30 6.99 -13.14
C LEU A 171 6.69 7.64 -14.46
N GLU A 172 7.15 8.89 -14.46
CA GLU A 172 7.54 9.61 -15.69
C GLU A 172 8.54 8.80 -16.55
N LYS A 173 9.45 8.06 -15.91
CA LYS A 173 10.49 7.29 -16.60
C LYS A 173 10.17 5.83 -16.85
N ALA A 174 9.23 5.23 -16.10
CA ALA A 174 9.01 3.78 -16.11
C ALA A 174 7.56 3.37 -16.42
N GLU A 175 6.60 4.28 -16.33
CA GLU A 175 5.17 3.98 -16.36
C GLU A 175 4.75 3.19 -17.60
N GLY A 176 5.09 3.70 -18.79
CA GLY A 176 4.70 3.08 -20.06
C GLY A 176 5.22 1.65 -20.19
N ARG A 177 6.52 1.45 -19.90
CA ARG A 177 7.16 0.13 -20.01
C ARG A 177 6.56 -0.88 -19.03
N ILE A 178 6.35 -0.48 -17.78
CA ILE A 178 5.79 -1.38 -16.77
C ILE A 178 4.35 -1.76 -17.15
N ALA A 179 3.51 -0.77 -17.47
CA ALA A 179 2.11 -0.99 -17.84
C ALA A 179 1.97 -1.91 -19.06
N GLU A 180 2.75 -1.67 -20.11
CA GLU A 180 2.73 -2.49 -21.33
C GLU A 180 3.19 -3.92 -21.07
N ARG A 181 4.23 -4.10 -20.25
CA ARG A 181 4.75 -5.43 -19.95
C ARG A 181 3.81 -6.23 -19.05
N ILE A 182 3.18 -5.60 -18.05
CA ILE A 182 2.16 -6.25 -17.20
C ILE A 182 0.99 -6.70 -18.06
N ALA A 183 0.46 -5.80 -18.90
CA ALA A 183 -0.63 -6.11 -19.81
C ALA A 183 -0.27 -7.29 -20.74
N ALA A 184 0.94 -7.30 -21.30
CA ALA A 184 1.41 -8.39 -22.16
C ALA A 184 1.52 -9.73 -21.40
N VAL A 185 2.08 -9.76 -20.19
CA VAL A 185 2.22 -10.99 -19.38
C VAL A 185 0.86 -11.58 -19.02
N HIS A 186 -0.13 -10.73 -18.73
CA HIS A 186 -1.48 -11.18 -18.41
C HIS A 186 -2.37 -11.40 -19.64
N GLY A 187 -1.93 -11.04 -20.84
CA GLY A 187 -2.72 -11.16 -22.07
C GLY A 187 -3.89 -10.18 -22.12
N GLU A 188 -3.81 -9.07 -21.38
CA GLU A 188 -4.89 -8.09 -21.21
C GLU A 188 -4.49 -6.73 -21.84
N LYS A 189 -5.40 -5.76 -21.79
CA LYS A 189 -5.11 -4.36 -22.12
C LYS A 189 -5.12 -3.51 -20.86
N TRP A 190 -4.27 -2.49 -20.85
CA TRP A 190 -4.34 -1.47 -19.81
C TRP A 190 -5.44 -0.46 -20.12
N GLU A 191 -6.47 -0.40 -19.27
CA GLU A 191 -7.62 0.49 -19.45
C GLU A 191 -7.53 1.76 -18.61
N GLY A 192 -7.45 2.90 -19.31
CA GLY A 192 -7.58 4.24 -18.74
C GLY A 192 -6.52 4.60 -17.69
N PRO A 193 -6.63 5.81 -17.13
CA PRO A 193 -5.97 6.13 -15.90
C PRO A 193 -6.76 5.55 -14.72
N ILE A 194 -6.13 4.69 -13.92
CA ILE A 194 -6.71 4.14 -12.70
C ILE A 194 -6.65 5.22 -11.60
N PRO A 195 -7.78 5.57 -10.96
CA PRO A 195 -7.80 6.44 -9.79
C PRO A 195 -7.04 5.82 -8.61
N ILE A 196 -6.19 6.61 -7.96
CA ILE A 196 -5.44 6.24 -6.76
C ILE A 196 -5.71 7.27 -5.67
N ASP A 197 -6.38 6.88 -4.60
CA ASP A 197 -6.48 7.67 -3.38
C ASP A 197 -5.33 7.35 -2.43
N VAL A 198 -4.48 8.36 -2.20
CA VAL A 198 -3.42 8.25 -1.22
C VAL A 198 -3.97 8.71 0.13
N VAL A 199 -3.88 7.82 1.11
CA VAL A 199 -4.30 8.06 2.50
C VAL A 199 -3.12 7.87 3.44
N SER A 200 -3.27 8.16 4.74
CA SER A 200 -2.15 7.96 5.67
C SER A 200 -1.72 6.49 5.76
N TRP A 201 -2.64 5.54 5.92
CA TRP A 201 -2.27 4.15 6.25
C TRP A 201 -2.87 3.07 5.34
N SER A 202 -4.12 3.21 4.89
CA SER A 202 -4.88 2.23 4.11
C SER A 202 -5.37 1.03 4.92
N ASN A 203 -4.50 0.06 5.17
CA ASN A 203 -4.78 -1.23 5.81
C ASN A 203 -3.45 -1.91 6.24
N GLU A 204 -3.53 -3.11 6.81
CA GLU A 204 -2.35 -3.88 7.24
C GLU A 204 -1.40 -4.26 6.09
N ASP A 205 -1.94 -4.39 4.87
CA ASP A 205 -1.16 -4.67 3.65
C ASP A 205 -0.57 -3.40 3.02
N GLY A 206 -1.00 -2.22 3.49
CA GLY A 206 -0.56 -0.90 3.04
C GLY A 206 -1.25 -0.38 1.78
N ALA A 207 -1.93 -1.22 0.99
CA ALA A 207 -2.68 -0.82 -0.18
C ALA A 207 -3.79 -1.85 -0.52
N HIS A 208 -4.72 -1.46 -1.39
CA HIS A 208 -5.69 -2.37 -2.01
C HIS A 208 -6.37 -1.73 -3.24
N THR A 209 -6.92 -2.57 -4.11
CA THR A 209 -7.73 -2.14 -5.28
C THR A 209 -9.10 -2.82 -5.29
N VAL A 210 -10.09 -2.10 -5.82
CA VAL A 210 -11.42 -2.65 -6.13
C VAL A 210 -11.92 -2.33 -7.52
N ASN A 211 -13.08 -2.91 -7.86
CA ASN A 211 -13.81 -2.70 -9.09
C ASN A 211 -15.09 -1.86 -8.84
N PRO A 212 -15.47 -0.95 -9.77
CA PRO A 212 -14.66 -0.44 -10.88
C PRO A 212 -13.32 0.13 -10.38
N ALA A 213 -12.28 -0.02 -11.21
CA ALA A 213 -10.88 0.19 -10.86
C ALA A 213 -10.69 1.43 -9.96
N HIS A 214 -10.33 1.20 -8.71
CA HIS A 214 -9.99 2.24 -7.75
C HIS A 214 -9.01 1.69 -6.72
N THR A 215 -7.87 2.35 -6.58
CA THR A 215 -6.79 1.92 -5.68
C THR A 215 -6.68 2.87 -4.51
N GLU A 216 -6.41 2.34 -3.32
CA GLU A 216 -5.98 3.13 -2.17
C GLU A 216 -4.57 2.71 -1.75
N VAL A 217 -3.71 3.69 -1.42
CA VAL A 217 -2.34 3.45 -0.97
C VAL A 217 -2.03 4.26 0.29
N GLY A 218 -1.47 3.61 1.30
CA GLY A 218 -0.99 4.25 2.53
C GLY A 218 0.36 4.95 2.33
N SER A 219 0.39 6.27 2.44
CA SER A 219 1.58 7.13 2.30
C SER A 219 2.58 6.97 3.44
N THR A 220 2.15 6.52 4.62
CA THR A 220 3.01 6.27 5.79
C THR A 220 3.37 4.80 5.97
N HIS A 221 2.84 3.91 5.12
CA HIS A 221 3.14 2.50 5.21
C HIS A 221 4.62 2.27 4.85
N ALA A 222 5.39 1.67 5.76
CA ALA A 222 6.84 1.57 5.61
C ALA A 222 7.26 0.76 4.36
N ALA A 223 6.45 -0.22 3.98
CA ALA A 223 6.69 -1.04 2.80
C ALA A 223 6.38 -0.30 1.47
N ASN A 224 5.66 0.83 1.52
CA ASN A 224 5.25 1.61 0.35
C ASN A 224 6.17 2.81 0.08
N GLN A 225 7.43 2.77 0.51
CA GLN A 225 8.36 3.90 0.40
C GLN A 225 9.39 3.69 -0.71
N GLY A 226 9.93 4.79 -1.22
CA GLY A 226 10.99 4.76 -2.24
C GLY A 226 10.58 3.98 -3.49
N TYR A 227 11.45 3.09 -3.98
CA TYR A 227 11.17 2.30 -5.18
C TYR A 227 10.05 1.27 -5.00
N ALA A 228 9.78 0.82 -3.78
CA ALA A 228 8.66 -0.08 -3.50
C ALA A 228 7.30 0.61 -3.69
N ALA A 229 7.24 1.94 -3.59
CA ALA A 229 6.07 2.73 -3.94
C ALA A 229 5.68 2.57 -5.42
N LEU A 230 6.66 2.40 -6.31
CA LEU A 230 6.41 2.12 -7.73
C LEU A 230 5.84 0.72 -7.91
N GLU A 231 6.45 -0.30 -7.28
CA GLU A 231 5.96 -1.68 -7.37
C GLU A 231 4.53 -1.79 -6.86
N ILE A 232 4.22 -1.22 -5.69
CA ILE A 232 2.89 -1.37 -5.09
C ILE A 232 1.80 -0.71 -5.95
N VAL A 233 2.06 0.45 -6.56
CA VAL A 233 1.10 1.09 -7.48
C VAL A 233 0.76 0.17 -8.66
N PHE A 234 1.77 -0.50 -9.22
CA PHE A 234 1.55 -1.44 -10.33
C PHE A 234 0.97 -2.78 -9.91
N HIS A 235 1.34 -3.28 -8.73
CA HIS A 235 0.71 -4.45 -8.11
C HIS A 235 -0.79 -4.22 -7.98
N GLU A 236 -1.17 -3.14 -7.31
CA GLU A 236 -2.56 -2.82 -7.05
C GLU A 236 -3.35 -2.60 -8.34
N ALA A 237 -2.77 -1.88 -9.30
CA ALA A 237 -3.39 -1.69 -10.61
C ALA A 237 -3.58 -2.99 -11.40
N SER A 238 -2.72 -3.98 -11.19
CA SER A 238 -2.81 -5.28 -11.87
C SER A 238 -4.06 -6.07 -11.46
N HIS A 239 -4.68 -5.77 -10.31
CA HIS A 239 -5.97 -6.36 -9.93
C HIS A 239 -7.10 -6.09 -10.94
N THR A 240 -6.97 -5.06 -11.78
CA THR A 240 -7.92 -4.78 -12.87
C THR A 240 -7.81 -5.78 -14.02
N MET A 241 -6.68 -6.47 -14.15
CA MET A 241 -6.39 -7.44 -15.22
C MET A 241 -6.47 -8.88 -14.72
N ILE A 242 -6.14 -9.10 -13.46
CA ILE A 242 -6.01 -10.43 -12.86
C ILE A 242 -6.68 -10.48 -11.48
N ASN A 243 -7.57 -11.44 -11.29
CA ASN A 243 -8.18 -11.75 -10.01
C ASN A 243 -8.40 -13.27 -9.89
N PRO A 244 -8.96 -13.81 -8.79
CA PRO A 244 -9.11 -15.25 -8.62
C PRO A 244 -9.95 -15.95 -9.71
N ARG A 245 -10.75 -15.19 -10.47
CA ARG A 245 -11.75 -15.71 -11.42
C ARG A 245 -11.56 -15.22 -12.86
N SER A 246 -10.77 -14.19 -13.10
CA SER A 246 -10.57 -13.61 -14.43
C SER A 246 -9.13 -13.15 -14.68
N GLY A 247 -8.85 -12.87 -15.95
CA GLY A 247 -7.52 -12.58 -16.47
C GLY A 247 -6.97 -13.78 -17.26
N ALA A 248 -6.47 -13.54 -18.48
CA ALA A 248 -6.10 -14.63 -19.38
C ALA A 248 -5.06 -15.60 -18.77
N SER A 249 -4.13 -15.11 -17.95
CA SER A 249 -3.16 -15.95 -17.23
C SER A 249 -3.81 -16.90 -16.22
N ILE A 250 -4.80 -16.44 -15.45
CA ILE A 250 -5.50 -17.28 -14.45
C ILE A 250 -6.44 -18.26 -15.12
N VAL A 251 -7.13 -17.83 -16.18
CA VAL A 251 -7.95 -18.72 -16.99
C VAL A 251 -7.11 -19.84 -17.61
N ALA A 252 -5.90 -19.54 -18.09
CA ALA A 252 -5.00 -20.56 -18.63
C ALA A 252 -4.52 -21.56 -17.56
N LEU A 253 -4.16 -21.08 -16.37
CA LEU A 253 -3.78 -21.94 -15.24
C LEU A 253 -4.94 -22.85 -14.83
N GLN A 254 -6.14 -22.30 -14.66
CA GLN A 254 -7.32 -23.09 -14.29
C GLN A 254 -7.66 -24.14 -15.35
N ARG A 255 -7.60 -23.77 -16.64
CA ARG A 255 -7.85 -24.70 -17.74
C ARG A 255 -6.87 -25.88 -17.75
N GLU A 256 -5.58 -25.63 -17.51
CA GLU A 256 -4.57 -26.70 -17.43
C GLU A 256 -4.78 -27.57 -16.18
N ALA A 257 -5.12 -26.95 -15.05
CA ALA A 257 -5.44 -27.64 -13.80
C ALA A 257 -6.64 -28.60 -13.98
N ASP A 258 -7.72 -28.12 -14.62
CA ASP A 258 -8.90 -28.92 -14.94
C ASP A 258 -8.55 -30.09 -15.89
N ALA A 259 -7.74 -29.82 -16.92
CA ALA A 259 -7.32 -30.84 -17.89
C ALA A 259 -6.44 -31.94 -17.29
N THR A 260 -5.68 -31.64 -16.23
CA THR A 260 -4.74 -32.56 -15.58
C THR A 260 -5.26 -33.13 -14.26
N GLY A 261 -6.42 -32.66 -13.79
CA GLY A 261 -7.00 -33.08 -12.51
C GLY A 261 -6.21 -32.58 -11.29
N VAL A 262 -5.47 -31.48 -11.43
CA VAL A 262 -4.69 -30.86 -10.35
C VAL A 262 -5.52 -29.78 -9.68
N THR A 263 -5.50 -29.72 -8.35
CA THR A 263 -6.10 -28.61 -7.58
C THR A 263 -5.04 -27.55 -7.35
N LEU A 264 -5.27 -26.33 -7.85
CA LEU A 264 -4.37 -25.20 -7.60
C LEU A 264 -4.55 -24.64 -6.17
N PRO A 265 -3.46 -24.18 -5.53
CA PRO A 265 -3.56 -23.42 -4.29
C PRO A 265 -4.42 -22.17 -4.48
N ARG A 266 -5.30 -21.88 -3.52
CA ARG A 266 -6.26 -20.76 -3.58
C ARG A 266 -5.58 -19.42 -3.90
N ASP A 267 -4.43 -19.17 -3.31
CA ASP A 267 -3.75 -17.88 -3.40
C ASP A 267 -2.62 -17.86 -4.44
N LEU A 268 -2.53 -18.89 -5.30
CA LEU A 268 -1.55 -18.94 -6.40
C LEU A 268 -1.60 -17.70 -7.29
N TRP A 269 -2.81 -17.22 -7.59
CA TRP A 269 -3.02 -16.06 -8.44
C TRP A 269 -2.40 -14.78 -7.85
N HIS A 270 -2.45 -14.61 -6.53
CA HIS A 270 -1.86 -13.46 -5.83
C HIS A 270 -0.33 -13.52 -5.84
N ALA A 271 0.26 -14.70 -5.61
CA ALA A 271 1.70 -14.87 -5.72
C ALA A 271 2.21 -14.58 -7.14
N VAL A 272 1.48 -15.06 -8.16
CA VAL A 272 1.74 -14.75 -9.58
C VAL A 272 1.68 -13.24 -9.82
N LEU A 273 0.69 -12.54 -9.28
CA LEU A 273 0.53 -11.10 -9.42
C LEU A 273 1.69 -10.33 -8.76
N PHE A 274 2.04 -10.65 -7.51
CA PHE A 274 3.19 -10.06 -6.81
C PHE A 274 4.50 -10.24 -7.58
N VAL A 275 4.82 -11.49 -7.97
CA VAL A 275 6.08 -11.78 -8.68
C VAL A 275 6.13 -11.06 -10.03
N THR A 276 5.00 -10.98 -10.73
CA THR A 276 4.92 -10.28 -12.02
C THR A 276 5.17 -8.78 -11.87
N ALA A 277 4.42 -8.12 -10.98
CA ALA A 277 4.57 -6.68 -10.74
C ALA A 277 5.99 -6.34 -10.27
N GLY A 278 6.54 -7.13 -9.35
CA GLY A 278 7.88 -6.92 -8.83
C GLY A 278 8.97 -7.13 -9.88
N GLU A 279 8.95 -8.22 -10.64
CA GLU A 279 10.02 -8.51 -11.60
C GLU A 279 10.05 -7.47 -12.73
N ILE A 280 8.88 -7.04 -13.21
CA ILE A 280 8.77 -6.01 -14.23
C ILE A 280 9.24 -4.66 -13.68
N THR A 281 8.85 -4.31 -12.45
CA THR A 281 9.30 -3.08 -11.79
C THR A 281 10.82 -3.10 -11.57
N ARG A 282 11.38 -4.22 -11.13
CA ARG A 282 12.84 -4.42 -10.98
C ARG A 282 13.58 -4.19 -12.29
N GLY A 283 13.10 -4.79 -13.38
CA GLY A 283 13.66 -4.58 -14.71
C GLY A 283 13.63 -3.12 -15.14
N ALA A 284 12.48 -2.46 -14.99
CA ALA A 284 12.32 -1.05 -15.34
C ALA A 284 13.20 -0.12 -14.49
N LEU A 285 13.34 -0.39 -13.18
CA LEU A 285 14.20 0.40 -12.31
C LEU A 285 15.69 0.25 -12.67
N ARG A 286 16.13 -0.97 -12.97
CA ARG A 286 17.49 -1.21 -13.44
C ARG A 286 17.77 -0.47 -14.74
N GLU A 287 16.86 -0.53 -15.69
CA GLU A 287 17.05 0.11 -17.01
C GLU A 287 16.93 1.63 -16.99
N SER A 288 15.97 2.18 -16.23
CA SER A 288 15.71 3.63 -16.20
C SER A 288 16.57 4.39 -15.19
N PHE A 289 17.09 3.71 -14.17
CA PHE A 289 17.80 4.34 -13.04
C PHE A 289 19.12 3.65 -12.65
N GLY A 290 19.46 2.48 -13.19
CA GLY A 290 20.66 1.74 -12.79
C GLY A 290 20.58 1.16 -11.38
N VAL A 291 19.36 0.94 -10.88
CA VAL A 291 19.11 0.48 -9.50
C VAL A 291 18.90 -1.03 -9.47
N GLU A 292 19.65 -1.72 -8.62
CA GLU A 292 19.36 -3.10 -8.25
C GLU A 292 18.30 -3.11 -7.17
N TYR A 293 17.07 -3.42 -7.57
CA TYR A 293 15.90 -3.43 -6.70
C TYR A 293 15.55 -4.86 -6.28
N GLN A 294 15.21 -5.04 -5.00
CA GLN A 294 14.65 -6.29 -4.49
C GLN A 294 13.13 -6.16 -4.38
N GLN A 295 12.41 -7.11 -4.96
CA GLN A 295 10.95 -7.04 -5.11
C GLN A 295 10.24 -7.11 -3.76
N TYR A 296 9.09 -6.44 -3.68
CA TYR A 296 8.28 -6.30 -2.47
C TYR A 296 7.98 -7.64 -1.79
N ILE A 297 7.68 -8.67 -2.58
CA ILE A 297 7.32 -10.00 -2.08
C ILE A 297 8.46 -10.63 -1.25
N TYR A 298 9.72 -10.36 -1.60
CA TYR A 298 10.88 -10.88 -0.90
C TYR A 298 11.29 -9.99 0.28
N THR A 299 11.33 -8.67 0.10
CA THR A 299 11.74 -7.74 1.17
C THR A 299 10.79 -7.77 2.36
N ASN A 300 9.51 -8.07 2.13
CA ASN A 300 8.50 -8.19 3.17
C ASN A 300 8.29 -9.64 3.66
N GLY A 301 8.99 -10.62 3.06
CA GLY A 301 8.93 -12.03 3.43
C GLY A 301 7.54 -12.66 3.22
N LEU A 302 6.82 -12.25 2.18
CA LEU A 302 5.43 -12.68 1.96
C LEU A 302 5.33 -14.18 1.65
N PHE A 303 6.29 -14.75 0.91
CA PHE A 303 6.34 -16.20 0.73
C PHE A 303 6.43 -16.91 2.07
N ALA A 304 7.41 -16.58 2.91
CA ALA A 304 7.57 -17.23 4.21
C ALA A 304 6.36 -17.05 5.16
N LYS A 305 5.68 -15.89 5.10
CA LYS A 305 4.58 -15.55 6.01
C LYS A 305 3.21 -16.07 5.55
N ALA A 306 2.95 -16.03 4.25
CA ALA A 306 1.63 -16.30 3.69
C ALA A 306 1.60 -17.56 2.83
N TRP A 307 2.65 -17.82 2.04
CA TRP A 307 2.62 -18.82 0.95
C TRP A 307 3.95 -19.58 0.77
N PRO A 308 4.47 -20.26 1.80
CA PRO A 308 5.81 -20.88 1.73
C PRO A 308 5.90 -21.96 0.65
N GLU A 309 4.78 -22.61 0.33
CA GLU A 309 4.67 -23.63 -0.71
C GLU A 309 4.70 -23.07 -2.15
N LEU A 310 4.47 -21.77 -2.34
CA LEU A 310 4.37 -21.15 -3.65
C LEU A 310 5.71 -20.63 -4.19
N GLU A 311 6.68 -20.34 -3.33
CA GLU A 311 7.96 -19.72 -3.72
C GLU A 311 8.68 -20.53 -4.81
N GLY A 312 9.03 -21.78 -4.49
CA GLY A 312 9.76 -22.65 -5.42
C GLY A 312 9.06 -22.85 -6.78
N PRO A 313 7.76 -23.22 -6.82
CA PRO A 313 7.02 -23.34 -8.06
C PRO A 313 6.94 -22.06 -8.89
N VAL A 314 6.62 -20.92 -8.26
CA VAL A 314 6.47 -19.63 -8.97
C VAL A 314 7.81 -19.16 -9.53
N GLU A 315 8.88 -19.25 -8.75
CA GLU A 315 10.23 -18.90 -9.22
C GLU A 315 10.71 -19.78 -10.36
N ARG A 316 10.41 -21.08 -10.30
CA ARG A 316 10.89 -22.04 -11.29
C ARG A 316 10.16 -21.94 -12.62
N TYR A 317 8.84 -21.71 -12.59
CA TYR A 317 8.02 -21.87 -13.79
C TYR A 317 7.38 -20.56 -14.27
N TRP A 318 6.97 -19.68 -13.35
CA TRP A 318 6.32 -18.44 -13.73
C TRP A 318 7.30 -17.32 -14.04
N LEU A 319 8.32 -17.15 -13.19
CA LEU A 319 9.27 -16.05 -13.30
C LEU A 319 10.07 -16.04 -14.63
N PRO A 320 10.51 -17.19 -15.20
CA PRO A 320 11.12 -17.21 -16.54
C PRO A 320 10.17 -16.69 -17.63
N TYR A 321 8.86 -16.95 -17.53
CA TYR A 321 7.89 -16.40 -18.47
C TYR A 321 7.75 -14.88 -18.34
N VAL A 322 7.71 -14.34 -17.12
CA VAL A 322 7.70 -12.89 -16.89
C VAL A 322 8.93 -12.22 -17.53
N ARG A 323 10.09 -12.88 -17.44
CA ARG A 323 11.37 -12.46 -18.07
C ARG A 323 11.40 -12.63 -19.59
N GLY A 324 10.46 -13.37 -20.16
CA GLY A 324 10.41 -13.69 -21.59
C GLY A 324 11.37 -14.80 -22.01
N GLU A 325 11.84 -15.61 -21.05
CA GLU A 325 12.73 -16.75 -21.27
C GLU A 325 11.96 -18.00 -21.71
N THR A 326 10.69 -18.11 -21.32
CA THR A 326 9.79 -19.21 -21.70
C THR A 326 8.46 -18.68 -22.23
N LYS A 327 7.66 -19.56 -22.85
CA LYS A 327 6.32 -19.23 -23.33
C LYS A 327 5.27 -19.45 -22.23
N MET A 328 4.15 -18.73 -22.33
CA MET A 328 3.03 -18.84 -21.37
C MET A 328 2.55 -20.29 -21.20
N ASP A 329 2.38 -21.04 -22.30
CA ASP A 329 1.94 -22.45 -22.24
C ASP A 329 2.92 -23.35 -21.46
N GLU A 330 4.23 -23.10 -21.56
CA GLU A 330 5.25 -23.86 -20.84
C GLU A 330 5.25 -23.52 -19.35
N ALA A 331 5.13 -22.23 -19.02
CA ALA A 331 5.02 -21.76 -17.64
C ALA A 331 3.76 -22.29 -16.95
N VAL A 332 2.61 -22.25 -17.63
CA VAL A 332 1.33 -22.77 -17.12
C VAL A 332 1.45 -24.27 -16.84
N LYS A 333 1.92 -25.06 -17.80
CA LYS A 333 2.09 -26.52 -17.62
C LYS A 333 3.05 -26.85 -16.48
N GLY A 334 4.20 -26.19 -16.43
CA GLY A 334 5.20 -26.40 -15.39
C GLY A 334 4.67 -26.04 -13.99
N LEU A 335 3.98 -24.91 -13.89
CA LEU A 335 3.42 -24.43 -12.62
C LEU A 335 2.30 -25.34 -12.12
N VAL A 336 1.37 -25.75 -12.99
CA VAL A 336 0.31 -26.70 -12.62
C VAL A 336 0.91 -28.06 -12.22
N ALA A 337 1.86 -28.59 -12.99
CA ALA A 337 2.51 -29.87 -12.69
C ALA A 337 3.26 -29.85 -11.34
N ALA A 338 3.73 -28.69 -10.89
CA ALA A 338 4.39 -28.56 -9.58
C ALA A 338 3.46 -28.86 -8.40
N PHE A 339 2.14 -28.74 -8.59
CA PHE A 339 1.12 -29.03 -7.57
C PHE A 339 0.42 -30.38 -7.77
N ALA A 340 0.85 -31.16 -8.76
CA ALA A 340 0.36 -32.53 -8.90
C ALA A 340 0.81 -33.36 -7.68
N VAL A 341 -0.15 -33.94 -6.97
CA VAL A 341 0.13 -34.89 -5.89
C VAL A 341 0.89 -36.06 -6.50
N ARG A 342 2.14 -36.29 -6.06
CA ARG A 342 2.85 -37.52 -6.40
C ARG A 342 2.09 -38.67 -5.74
N LYS A 343 1.46 -39.51 -6.56
CA LYS A 343 0.87 -40.78 -6.10
C LYS A 343 1.96 -41.75 -5.69
#